data_AF-A0A917TIA8-F1
#
_entry.id   AF-A0A917TIA8-F1
#
_cell.length_a   1.000
_cell.length_b   1.000
_cell.length_c   1.000
_cell.angle_alpha   90.00
_cell.angle_beta   90.00
_cell.angle_gamma   90.00
#
_symmetry.space_group_name_H-M   'P 1'
#
loop_
_entity.id
_entity.type
_entity.pdbx_description
1 polymer ?
#
loop_
_entity_poly.entity_id
_entity_poly.type
_entity_poly.pdbx_seq_one_letter_code
_entity_poly.pdbx_strand_id
1 'polypeptide(L)'
;MKARRRPLASGAYPDPVLSQITGLSRHFTAETLRAHLLSRATRADNGCLIVRGYGAQRGVYQKLAGRAWAHIAAYVIFVGDYDPALEVHHDCGAPDCIEPSHLRQRSRADNCRDRFQRPQCRNGHDREIDPATGRFRRACRICNRLAQQRWRERHAAEVAEARTAYGRTSAGNHPSP
;
A
#
# COMPACT_ATOMS: atom_id res chain seq x y z
N MET A 1 33.77 -7.10 -32.65
CA MET A 1 32.74 -6.52 -33.55
C MET A 1 31.80 -5.63 -32.74
N LYS A 2 32.00 -4.31 -32.74
CA LYS A 2 31.13 -3.36 -32.03
C LYS A 2 29.92 -3.06 -32.91
N ALA A 3 28.74 -3.54 -32.52
CA ALA A 3 27.48 -3.21 -33.19
C ALA A 3 27.29 -1.67 -33.15
N ARG A 4 27.28 -1.05 -34.32
CA ARG A 4 27.09 0.39 -34.49
C ARG A 4 25.66 0.73 -34.07
N ARG A 5 25.50 1.56 -33.03
CA ARG A 5 24.19 2.13 -32.66
C ARG A 5 23.78 3.11 -33.76
N ARG A 6 22.70 2.80 -34.50
CA ARG A 6 22.03 3.76 -35.38
C ARG A 6 21.49 4.91 -34.52
N PRO A 7 21.69 6.18 -34.91
CA PRO A 7 21.06 7.30 -34.23
C PRO A 7 19.55 7.24 -34.52
N LEU A 8 18.73 7.15 -33.47
CA LEU A 8 17.27 7.26 -33.59
C LEU A 8 16.93 8.72 -33.86
N ALA A 9 16.16 8.94 -34.93
CA ALA A 9 15.66 10.24 -35.36
C ALA A 9 14.87 10.93 -34.23
N SER A 10 14.99 12.25 -34.21
CA SER A 10 14.28 13.17 -33.34
C SER A 10 12.78 13.12 -33.55
N GLY A 11 12.03 12.96 -32.45
CA GLY A 11 10.69 13.54 -32.32
C GLY A 11 9.51 12.65 -32.71
N ALA A 12 9.17 11.70 -31.85
CA ALA A 12 7.81 11.25 -31.52
C ALA A 12 7.96 10.01 -30.61
N TYR A 13 7.15 9.90 -29.55
CA TYR A 13 7.01 8.59 -28.91
C TYR A 13 6.42 7.65 -29.97
N PRO A 14 7.04 6.49 -30.26
CA PRO A 14 6.49 5.55 -31.24
C PRO A 14 5.14 4.97 -30.78
N ASP A 15 4.80 5.13 -29.50
CA ASP A 15 3.58 4.63 -28.88
C ASP A 15 3.09 5.63 -27.80
N PRO A 16 1.88 6.20 -27.95
CA PRO A 16 1.32 7.15 -26.98
C PRO A 16 1.11 6.52 -25.60
N VAL A 17 0.97 5.19 -25.48
CA VAL A 17 0.80 4.50 -24.21
C VAL A 17 2.13 4.42 -23.45
N LEU A 18 3.24 4.14 -24.15
CA LEU A 18 4.58 4.10 -23.53
C LEU A 18 5.01 5.45 -22.98
N SER A 19 4.54 6.54 -23.59
CA SER A 19 4.80 7.91 -23.13
C SER A 19 4.26 8.22 -21.73
N GLN A 20 3.27 7.45 -21.29
CA GLN A 20 2.63 7.60 -19.99
C GLN A 20 3.40 6.88 -18.87
N ILE A 21 4.39 6.03 -19.23
CA ILE A 21 5.23 5.34 -18.24
C ILE A 21 6.33 6.28 -17.75
N THR A 22 6.15 6.79 -16.54
CA THR A 22 7.11 7.71 -15.92
C THR A 22 8.50 7.07 -15.80
N GLY A 23 9.51 7.74 -16.34
CA GLY A 23 10.92 7.32 -16.25
C GLY A 23 11.32 6.22 -17.25
N LEU A 24 10.44 5.81 -18.16
CA LEU A 24 10.79 4.90 -19.25
C LEU A 24 11.77 5.61 -20.22
N SER A 25 12.79 4.89 -20.64
CA SER A 25 13.71 5.44 -21.64
C SER A 25 13.07 5.46 -23.03
N ARG A 26 13.16 6.60 -23.71
CA ARG A 26 12.53 6.88 -25.02
C ARG A 26 12.92 5.97 -26.20
N HIS A 27 13.91 5.09 -26.03
CA HIS A 27 14.37 4.20 -27.10
C HIS A 27 13.66 2.84 -27.09
N PHE A 28 12.83 2.58 -26.08
CA PHE A 28 12.01 1.38 -26.03
C PHE A 28 10.75 1.54 -26.90
N THR A 29 10.50 0.53 -27.71
CA THR A 29 9.20 0.19 -28.31
C THR A 29 8.48 -0.84 -27.43
N ALA A 30 7.22 -1.17 -27.73
CA ALA A 30 6.48 -2.16 -26.97
C ALA A 30 7.15 -3.54 -27.03
N GLU A 31 7.61 -3.94 -28.21
CA GLU A 31 8.27 -5.23 -28.45
C GLU A 31 9.62 -5.30 -27.74
N THR A 32 10.42 -4.24 -27.84
CA THR A 32 11.74 -4.21 -27.20
C THR A 32 11.63 -4.10 -25.68
N LEU A 33 10.62 -3.42 -25.15
CA LEU A 33 10.33 -3.39 -23.72
C LEU A 33 9.87 -4.77 -23.22
N ARG A 34 8.99 -5.44 -23.97
CA ARG A 34 8.56 -6.83 -23.70
C ARG A 34 9.75 -7.77 -23.62
N ALA A 35 10.63 -7.75 -24.62
CA ALA A 35 11.84 -8.57 -24.61
C ALA A 35 12.78 -8.21 -23.43
N HIS A 36 12.90 -6.93 -23.10
CA HIS A 36 13.71 -6.46 -21.98
C HIS A 36 13.20 -6.93 -20.62
N LEU A 37 11.87 -6.94 -20.43
CA LEU A 37 11.21 -7.44 -19.23
C LEU A 37 11.45 -8.95 -19.08
N LEU A 38 11.15 -9.73 -20.11
CA LEU A 38 11.28 -11.19 -20.09
C LEU A 38 12.73 -11.64 -19.89
N SER A 39 13.70 -10.98 -20.55
CA SER A 39 15.12 -11.32 -20.39
C SER A 39 15.68 -11.07 -18.98
N ARG A 40 14.99 -10.28 -18.15
CA ARG A 40 15.37 -9.98 -16.76
C ARG A 40 14.52 -10.70 -15.72
N ALA A 41 13.58 -11.52 -16.17
CA ALA A 41 12.63 -12.18 -15.32
C ALA A 41 13.02 -13.64 -15.05
N THR A 42 12.64 -14.14 -13.89
CA THR A 42 12.78 -15.54 -13.50
C THR A 42 11.48 -16.00 -12.87
N ARG A 43 10.97 -17.14 -13.34
CA ARG A 43 9.76 -17.76 -12.78
C ARG A 43 10.10 -18.33 -11.40
N ALA A 44 9.28 -18.02 -10.40
CA ALA A 44 9.35 -18.59 -9.06
C ALA A 44 8.26 -19.67 -8.88
N ASP A 45 8.43 -20.55 -7.90
CA ASP A 45 7.54 -21.70 -7.66
C ASP A 45 6.12 -21.29 -7.27
N ASN A 46 5.94 -20.09 -6.71
CA ASN A 46 4.64 -19.50 -6.38
C ASN A 46 3.92 -18.87 -7.58
N GLY A 47 4.42 -19.08 -8.80
CA GLY A 47 3.85 -18.52 -10.03
C GLY A 47 4.23 -17.06 -10.29
N CYS A 48 5.00 -16.41 -9.41
CA CYS A 48 5.48 -15.05 -9.67
C CYS A 48 6.55 -15.02 -10.77
N LEU A 49 6.51 -13.98 -11.58
CA LEU A 49 7.56 -13.65 -12.54
C LEU A 49 8.43 -12.54 -11.94
N ILE A 50 9.52 -12.92 -11.28
CA ILE A 50 10.36 -12.00 -10.50
C ILE A 50 11.41 -11.36 -11.38
N VAL A 51 11.52 -10.03 -11.37
CA VAL A 51 12.57 -9.31 -12.11
C VAL A 51 13.71 -8.85 -11.23
N ARG A 52 14.89 -8.74 -11.85
CA ARG A 52 16.05 -8.06 -11.26
C ARG A 52 16.27 -6.72 -11.96
N GLY A 53 15.99 -5.63 -11.24
CA GLY A 53 16.24 -4.27 -11.71
C GLY A 53 17.71 -3.85 -11.57
N TYR A 54 17.96 -2.55 -11.66
CA TYR A 54 19.30 -1.98 -11.48
C TYR A 54 19.79 -1.97 -10.02
N GLY A 55 18.92 -2.26 -9.05
CA GLY A 55 19.26 -2.30 -7.63
C GLY A 55 19.75 -3.68 -7.16
N ALA A 56 20.55 -3.69 -6.09
CA ALA A 56 20.99 -4.93 -5.45
C ALA A 56 19.90 -5.55 -4.55
N GLN A 57 19.00 -4.73 -4.00
CA GLN A 57 17.95 -5.17 -3.08
C GLN A 57 16.90 -6.04 -3.80
N ARG A 58 16.43 -7.08 -3.11
CA ARG A 58 15.40 -8.04 -3.55
C ARG A 58 14.16 -7.92 -2.68
N GLY A 59 13.01 -8.35 -3.18
CA GLY A 59 11.73 -8.23 -2.47
C GLY A 59 11.26 -6.77 -2.32
N VAL A 60 11.72 -5.88 -3.19
CA VAL A 60 11.31 -4.47 -3.25
C VAL A 60 10.95 -4.09 -4.68
N TYR A 61 10.16 -3.02 -4.85
CA TYR A 61 9.82 -2.51 -6.17
C TYR A 61 11.08 -2.23 -6.99
N GLN A 62 11.16 -2.88 -8.15
CA GLN A 62 12.31 -2.78 -9.03
C GLN A 62 12.12 -1.69 -10.09
N LYS A 63 13.22 -1.07 -10.50
CA LYS A 63 13.27 -0.18 -11.66
C LYS A 63 14.03 -0.84 -12.82
N LEU A 64 13.52 -0.64 -14.02
CA LEU A 64 14.09 -1.19 -15.27
C LEU A 64 13.83 -0.24 -16.45
N ALA A 65 14.44 -0.53 -17.60
CA ALA A 65 14.25 0.23 -18.84
C ALA A 65 14.43 1.76 -18.66
N GLY A 66 15.42 2.17 -17.84
CA GLY A 66 15.58 3.53 -17.34
C GLY A 66 15.24 3.65 -15.86
N ARG A 67 14.30 4.53 -15.50
CA ARG A 67 13.82 4.75 -14.13
C ARG A 67 12.36 4.30 -13.94
N ALA A 68 11.80 3.59 -14.92
CA ALA A 68 10.44 3.08 -14.88
C ALA A 68 10.29 1.99 -13.82
N TRP A 69 9.16 2.00 -13.12
CA TRP A 69 8.78 0.92 -12.22
C TRP A 69 8.42 -0.33 -13.02
N ALA A 70 9.02 -1.45 -12.64
CA ALA A 70 8.92 -2.71 -13.38
C ALA A 70 7.48 -3.21 -13.55
N HIS A 71 6.70 -3.17 -12.48
CA HIS A 71 5.32 -3.65 -12.47
C HIS A 71 4.40 -2.76 -13.34
N ILE A 72 4.63 -1.45 -13.39
CA ILE A 72 3.88 -0.55 -14.28
C ILE A 72 4.23 -0.83 -15.74
N ALA A 73 5.53 -0.92 -16.06
CA ALA A 73 5.98 -1.25 -17.40
C ALA A 73 5.43 -2.61 -17.86
N ALA A 74 5.38 -3.60 -16.97
CA ALA A 74 4.80 -4.91 -17.25
C ALA A 74 3.29 -4.85 -17.46
N TYR A 75 2.55 -4.12 -16.63
CA TYR A 75 1.11 -3.96 -16.80
C TYR A 75 0.77 -3.38 -18.18
N VAL A 76 1.44 -2.29 -18.56
CA VAL A 76 1.23 -1.65 -19.87
C VAL A 76 1.50 -2.62 -21.03
N ILE A 77 2.57 -3.42 -20.94
CA ILE A 77 3.03 -4.28 -22.03
C ILE A 77 2.27 -5.60 -22.15
N PHE A 78 1.86 -6.19 -21.03
CA PHE A 78 1.29 -7.53 -20.99
C PHE A 78 -0.21 -7.56 -20.71
N VAL A 79 -0.74 -6.56 -20.00
CA VAL A 79 -2.16 -6.44 -19.70
C VAL A 79 -2.83 -5.45 -20.64
N GLY A 80 -2.24 -4.27 -20.82
CA GLY A 80 -2.83 -3.19 -21.61
C GLY A 80 -3.81 -2.33 -20.81
N ASP A 81 -4.57 -1.49 -21.51
CA ASP A 81 -5.60 -0.58 -20.95
C ASP A 81 -5.11 0.22 -19.72
N TYR A 82 -3.88 0.72 -19.82
CA TYR A 82 -3.26 1.47 -18.73
C TYR A 82 -3.88 2.86 -18.60
N ASP A 83 -4.59 3.09 -17.49
CA ASP A 83 -4.97 4.42 -17.04
C ASP A 83 -3.91 5.00 -16.07
N PRO A 84 -3.22 6.11 -16.42
CA PRO A 84 -2.26 6.77 -15.54
C PRO A 84 -2.88 7.41 -14.30
N ALA A 85 -4.20 7.56 -14.23
CA ALA A 85 -4.92 8.03 -13.04
C ALA A 85 -5.11 6.92 -11.98
N LEU A 86 -4.85 5.66 -12.32
CA LEU A 86 -4.98 4.51 -11.42
C LEU A 86 -3.61 4.01 -10.95
N GLU A 87 -3.58 3.40 -9.76
CA GLU A 87 -2.38 2.76 -9.20
C GLU A 87 -2.33 1.30 -9.65
N VAL A 88 -1.16 0.80 -10.11
CA VAL A 88 -0.95 -0.61 -10.42
C VAL A 88 -0.54 -1.36 -9.14
N HIS A 89 -1.29 -2.40 -8.78
CA HIS A 89 -1.11 -3.18 -7.57
C HIS A 89 -0.75 -4.63 -7.86
N HIS A 90 -0.01 -5.23 -6.92
CA HIS A 90 0.26 -6.67 -6.87
C HIS A 90 -0.75 -7.38 -5.98
N ASP A 91 -1.46 -8.36 -6.52
CA ASP A 91 -2.31 -9.24 -5.72
C ASP A 91 -1.50 -10.35 -5.02
N CYS A 92 -0.31 -10.67 -5.54
CA CYS A 92 0.59 -11.68 -4.97
C CYS A 92 1.42 -11.18 -3.77
N GLY A 93 1.43 -9.88 -3.50
CA GLY A 93 2.23 -9.28 -2.42
C GLY A 93 3.75 -9.23 -2.65
N ALA A 94 4.25 -9.73 -3.79
CA ALA A 94 5.67 -9.69 -4.15
C ALA A 94 6.01 -8.40 -4.94
N PRO A 95 6.78 -7.45 -4.38
CA PRO A 95 6.98 -6.13 -4.99
C PRO A 95 7.82 -6.12 -6.28
N ASP A 96 8.62 -7.17 -6.50
CA ASP A 96 9.47 -7.39 -7.67
C ASP A 96 8.84 -8.33 -8.71
N CYS A 97 7.56 -8.69 -8.53
CA CYS A 97 6.80 -9.49 -9.50
C CYS A 97 6.29 -8.64 -10.67
N ILE A 98 6.29 -9.22 -11.88
CA ILE A 98 5.74 -8.64 -13.11
C ILE A 98 4.75 -9.57 -13.82
N GLU A 99 4.32 -10.65 -13.16
CA GLU A 99 3.38 -11.62 -13.73
C GLU A 99 2.05 -10.93 -14.06
N PRO A 100 1.58 -10.92 -15.32
CA PRO A 100 0.39 -10.19 -15.72
C PRO A 100 -0.87 -10.55 -14.93
N SER A 101 -1.07 -11.84 -14.59
CA SER A 101 -2.22 -12.29 -13.80
C SER A 101 -2.18 -11.80 -12.34
N HIS A 102 -1.06 -11.27 -11.87
CA HIS A 102 -0.87 -10.76 -10.51
C HIS A 102 -0.94 -9.23 -10.44
N LEU A 103 -1.13 -8.54 -11.57
CA LEU A 103 -1.17 -7.08 -11.63
C LEU A 103 -2.59 -6.59 -11.91
N ARG A 104 -3.05 -5.58 -11.16
CA ARG A 104 -4.35 -4.93 -11.37
C ARG A 104 -4.26 -3.43 -11.17
N GLN A 105 -4.97 -2.67 -11.98
CA GLN A 105 -5.21 -1.26 -11.68
C GLN A 105 -6.30 -1.10 -10.63
N ARG A 106 -6.06 -0.20 -9.67
CA ARG A 106 -7.05 0.18 -8.67
C ARG A 106 -7.08 1.68 -8.51
N SER A 107 -8.27 2.19 -8.21
CA SER A 107 -8.39 3.57 -7.79
C SER A 107 -7.71 3.75 -6.43
N ARG A 108 -7.18 4.95 -6.20
CA ARG A 108 -6.66 5.33 -4.88
C ARG A 108 -7.70 5.17 -3.78
N ALA A 109 -8.97 5.39 -4.10
CA ALA A 109 -10.09 5.21 -3.17
C ALA A 109 -10.25 3.73 -2.78
N ASP A 110 -10.10 2.79 -3.71
CA ASP A 110 -10.20 1.35 -3.45
C ASP A 110 -8.99 0.82 -2.68
N ASN A 111 -7.77 1.27 -3.03
CA ASN A 111 -6.56 0.93 -2.27
C ASN A 111 -6.66 1.40 -0.81
N CYS A 112 -7.11 2.65 -0.58
CA CYS A 112 -7.39 3.15 0.76
C CYS A 112 -8.46 2.30 1.46
N ARG A 113 -9.54 1.94 0.77
CA ARG A 113 -10.66 1.16 1.32
C ARG A 113 -10.21 -0.21 1.86
N ASP A 114 -9.32 -0.92 1.17
CA ASP A 114 -8.84 -2.24 1.60
C ASP A 114 -7.84 -2.17 2.76
N ARG A 115 -7.00 -1.14 2.81
CA ARG A 115 -6.11 -0.90 3.96
C ARG A 115 -6.87 -0.78 5.28
N PHE A 116 -8.13 -0.35 5.26
CA PHE A 116 -8.99 -0.24 6.44
C PHE A 116 -9.75 -1.54 6.80
N GLN A 117 -9.72 -2.56 5.93
CA GLN A 117 -10.55 -3.77 6.01
C GLN A 117 -9.75 -5.01 6.44
N ARG A 118 -8.62 -4.85 7.15
CA ARG A 118 -7.89 -6.02 7.65
C ARG A 118 -8.80 -6.81 8.61
N PRO A 119 -8.93 -8.14 8.48
CA PRO A 119 -9.75 -8.97 9.37
C PRO A 119 -9.31 -8.83 10.83
N GLN A 120 -8.04 -8.52 11.07
CA GLN A 120 -7.49 -8.29 12.40
C GLN A 120 -7.11 -6.82 12.60
N CYS A 121 -7.33 -6.34 13.82
CA CYS A 121 -6.88 -5.03 14.26
C CYS A 121 -5.37 -5.03 14.57
N ARG A 122 -4.79 -3.85 14.81
CA ARG A 122 -3.34 -3.72 15.14
C ARG A 122 -2.92 -4.46 16.42
N ASN A 123 -3.87 -4.74 17.31
CA ASN A 123 -3.65 -5.48 18.56
C ASN A 123 -3.99 -6.98 18.42
N GLY A 124 -4.16 -7.50 17.21
CA GLY A 124 -4.41 -8.93 16.96
C GLY A 124 -5.86 -9.40 17.11
N HIS A 125 -6.79 -8.55 17.56
CA HIS A 125 -8.21 -8.94 17.66
C HIS A 125 -8.90 -9.04 16.29
N ASP A 126 -9.74 -10.05 16.13
CA ASP A 126 -10.64 -10.20 14.98
C ASP A 126 -11.69 -9.07 14.94
N ARG A 127 -11.94 -8.57 13.74
CA ARG A 127 -12.93 -7.52 13.47
C ARG A 127 -14.24 -8.15 13.05
N GLU A 128 -15.31 -7.66 13.65
CA GLU A 128 -16.67 -7.99 13.27
C GLU A 128 -17.03 -7.33 11.92
N ILE A 129 -17.85 -8.01 11.12
CA ILE A 129 -18.46 -7.45 9.92
C ILE A 129 -19.71 -6.66 10.32
N ASP A 130 -19.82 -5.43 9.83
CA ASP A 130 -21.00 -4.60 9.96
C ASP A 130 -22.12 -5.13 9.05
N PRO A 131 -23.26 -5.58 9.60
CA PRO A 131 -24.32 -6.23 8.82
C PRO A 131 -25.01 -5.29 7.83
N ALA A 132 -25.00 -3.97 8.05
CA ALA A 132 -25.62 -3.01 7.15
C ALA A 132 -24.77 -2.76 5.90
N THR A 133 -23.46 -2.95 6.00
CA THR A 133 -22.52 -2.63 4.90
C THR A 133 -21.80 -3.86 4.35
N GLY A 134 -21.85 -4.99 5.05
CA GLY A 134 -21.07 -6.20 4.74
C GLY A 134 -19.56 -6.03 4.93
N ARG A 135 -19.12 -5.00 5.65
CA ARG A 135 -17.71 -4.59 5.76
C ARG A 135 -17.18 -4.74 7.17
N PHE A 136 -15.88 -4.98 7.36
CA PHE A 136 -15.29 -4.97 8.70
C PHE A 136 -15.51 -3.62 9.39
N ARG A 137 -15.91 -3.65 10.66
CA ARG A 137 -16.08 -2.45 11.47
C ARG A 137 -14.76 -1.68 11.56
N ARG A 138 -14.83 -0.36 11.34
CA ARG A 138 -13.66 0.54 11.38
C ARG A 138 -12.99 0.55 12.76
N ALA A 139 -13.80 0.50 13.83
CA ALA A 139 -13.34 0.40 15.21
C ALA A 139 -13.40 -1.06 15.68
N CYS A 140 -12.29 -1.59 16.18
CA CYS A 140 -12.28 -2.88 16.85
C CYS A 140 -13.06 -2.78 18.17
N ARG A 141 -14.12 -3.58 18.31
CA ARG A 141 -14.99 -3.56 19.51
C ARG A 141 -14.25 -3.93 20.79
N ILE A 142 -13.31 -4.88 20.72
CA ILE A 142 -12.51 -5.28 21.89
C ILE A 142 -11.60 -4.12 22.31
N CYS A 143 -10.87 -3.52 21.38
CA CYS A 143 -10.06 -2.33 21.67
C CYS A 143 -10.91 -1.18 22.22
N ASN A 144 -12.07 -0.93 21.63
CA ASN A 144 -12.98 0.12 22.10
C ASN A 144 -13.50 -0.15 23.51
N ARG A 145 -13.84 -1.40 23.84
CA ARG A 145 -14.28 -1.81 25.18
C ARG A 145 -13.18 -1.60 26.21
N LEU A 146 -11.95 -2.05 25.92
CA LEU A 146 -10.80 -1.86 26.81
C LEU A 146 -10.46 -0.38 27.01
N ALA A 147 -10.56 0.43 25.95
CA ALA A 147 -10.36 1.87 26.04
C ALA A 147 -11.44 2.53 26.92
N GLN A 148 -12.71 2.15 26.75
CA GLN A 148 -13.81 2.64 27.59
C GLN A 148 -13.63 2.24 29.06
N GLN A 149 -13.19 1.01 29.33
CA GLN A 149 -12.91 0.55 30.69
C GLN A 149 -11.83 1.41 31.35
N ARG A 150 -10.68 1.59 30.68
CA ARG A 150 -9.59 2.46 31.18
C ARG A 150 -10.06 3.90 31.41
N TRP A 151 -10.94 4.43 30.55
CA TRP A 151 -11.51 5.75 30.75
C TRP A 151 -12.40 5.80 32.00
N ARG A 152 -13.28 4.80 32.20
CA ARG A 152 -14.13 4.72 33.39
C ARG A 152 -13.33 4.57 34.67
N GLU A 153 -12.28 3.74 34.67
CA GLU A 153 -11.40 3.54 35.83
C GLU A 153 -10.67 4.84 36.20
N ARG A 154 -10.09 5.54 35.23
CA ARG A 154 -9.45 6.85 35.46
C ARG A 154 -10.45 7.88 35.97
N HIS A 155 -11.62 7.97 35.34
CA HIS A 155 -12.64 8.94 35.73
C HIS A 155 -13.20 8.65 37.14
N ALA A 156 -13.40 7.38 37.49
CA ALA A 156 -13.81 6.99 38.84
C ALA A 156 -12.74 7.36 39.88
N ALA A 157 -11.46 7.19 39.57
CA ALA A 157 -10.36 7.61 40.44
C ALA A 157 -10.32 9.13 40.63
N GLU A 158 -10.42 9.91 39.54
CA GLU A 158 -10.50 11.37 39.58
C GLU A 158 -11.67 11.87 40.45
N VAL A 159 -12.85 11.27 40.29
CA VAL A 159 -14.04 11.61 41.08
C VAL A 159 -13.86 11.23 42.55
N ALA A 160 -13.27 10.06 42.85
CA ALA A 160 -12.99 9.64 44.22
C ALA A 160 -11.99 10.58 44.92
N GLU A 161 -10.92 10.97 44.22
CA GLU A 161 -9.93 11.93 44.71
C GLU A 161 -10.58 13.29 44.99
N ALA A 162 -11.36 13.82 44.04
CA ALA A 162 -12.10 15.07 44.21
C ALA A 162 -13.05 15.03 45.43
N ARG A 163 -13.74 13.90 45.65
CA ARG A 163 -14.61 13.71 46.84
C ARG A 163 -13.81 13.71 48.14
N THR A 164 -12.66 13.04 48.18
CA THR A 164 -11.79 13.05 49.36
C THR A 164 -11.19 14.42 49.65
N ALA A 165 -10.80 15.18 48.62
CA ALA A 165 -10.29 16.54 48.77
C ALA A 165 -11.35 17.49 49.34
N TYR A 166 -12.58 17.42 48.83
CA TYR A 166 -13.72 18.20 49.33
C TYR A 166 -14.12 17.83 50.77
N GLY A 167 -14.08 16.54 51.13
CA GLY A 167 -14.34 16.10 52.50
C GLY A 167 -13.31 16.64 53.50
N ARG A 168 -12.03 16.72 53.10
CA ARG A 168 -10.95 17.26 53.94
C ARG A 168 -11.06 18.77 54.15
N THR A 169 -11.45 19.54 53.13
CA THR A 169 -11.67 20.99 53.27
C THR A 169 -12.89 21.32 54.11
N SER A 170 -13.93 20.47 54.08
CA SER A 170 -15.17 20.68 54.85
C SER A 170 -15.00 20.42 56.35
N ALA A 171 -14.11 19.50 56.74
CA ALA A 171 -13.85 19.16 58.15
C ALA A 171 -12.94 20.17 58.87
N GLY A 172 -12.26 21.07 58.16
CA GLY A 172 -11.38 22.10 58.73
C GLY A 172 -12.07 23.40 59.16
N ASN A 173 -13.37 23.55 58.92
CA ASN A 173 -14.13 24.78 59.15
C ASN A 173 -15.21 24.61 60.24
N HIS A 174 -14.82 24.22 61.45
CA HIS A 174 -15.65 24.45 62.64
C HIS A 174 -14.98 25.50 63.52
N PRO A 175 -15.47 26.76 63.56
CA PRO A 175 -15.04 27.70 64.56
C PRO A 175 -15.56 27.23 65.92
N SER A 176 -14.64 26.99 66.86
CA SER A 176 -14.99 26.78 68.27
C SER A 176 -15.74 28.00 68.82
N PRO A 177 -16.73 27.79 69.71
CA PRO A 177 -17.60 28.84 70.23
C PRO A 177 -16.85 29.88 71.08
#